data_AF-A0A2I1HPP2-F1
#
_entry.id   AF-A0A2I1HPP2-F1
#
_cell.length_a   1.000
_cell.length_b   1.000
_cell.length_c   1.000
_cell.angle_alpha   90.00
_cell.angle_beta   90.00
_cell.angle_gamma   90.00
#
_symmetry.space_group_name_H-M   'P 1'
#
loop_
_entity.id
_entity.type
_entity.pdbx_description
1 polymer ?
#
loop_
_entity_poly.entity_id
_entity_poly.type
_entity_poly.pdbx_seq_one_letter_code
_entity_poly.pdbx_strand_id
1 'polypeptide(L)'
;MRNGHVVRFALPFPPQLWSVYNSIQLGIPRTQNVVEAWHRRWEVLVGESHVGLFTIINAIQREQQQVELQIECIIRGEQRKKQKKVWIERENRIMSIIND
;
A
#
# COMPACT_ATOMS: atom_id res chain seq x y z
N MET A 1 5.25 -19.78 -29.18
CA MET A 1 4.04 -20.25 -28.47
C MET A 1 4.48 -21.25 -27.41
N ARG A 2 4.43 -20.91 -26.12
CA ARG A 2 4.70 -21.86 -25.02
C ARG A 2 3.42 -22.03 -24.21
N ASN A 3 2.60 -23.01 -24.57
CA ASN A 3 1.51 -23.49 -23.74
C ASN A 3 2.11 -24.35 -22.62
N GLY A 4 2.72 -23.72 -21.62
CA GLY A 4 3.14 -24.40 -20.40
C GLY A 4 1.93 -24.53 -19.50
N HIS A 5 1.41 -25.74 -19.32
CA HIS A 5 0.50 -26.04 -18.22
C HIS A 5 1.25 -25.78 -16.91
N VAL A 6 0.92 -24.68 -16.23
CA VAL A 6 1.47 -24.38 -14.90
C VAL A 6 0.75 -25.28 -13.91
N VAL A 7 1.32 -26.45 -13.62
CA VAL A 7 0.89 -27.30 -12.52
C VAL A 7 1.28 -26.60 -11.21
N ARG A 8 0.29 -26.22 -10.40
CA ARG A 8 0.52 -25.67 -9.07
C ARG A 8 0.72 -26.83 -8.10
N PHE A 9 1.87 -26.87 -7.45
CA PHE A 9 2.08 -27.78 -6.34
C PHE A 9 1.24 -27.35 -5.14
N ALA A 10 0.80 -28.32 -4.34
CA ALA A 10 0.12 -28.04 -3.08
C ALA A 10 1.01 -27.15 -2.20
N LEU A 11 0.37 -26.18 -1.53
CA LEU A 11 1.08 -25.25 -0.65
C LEU A 11 1.70 -26.04 0.51
N PRO A 12 2.99 -25.86 0.81
CA PRO A 12 3.67 -26.63 1.86
C PRO A 12 3.19 -26.26 3.28
N PHE A 13 2.58 -25.09 3.43
CA PHE A 13 2.05 -24.59 4.69
C PHE A 13 0.66 -23.99 4.48
N PRO A 14 -0.28 -24.21 5.42
CA PRO A 14 -1.60 -23.60 5.37
C PRO A 14 -1.50 -22.06 5.42
N PRO A 15 -2.37 -21.32 4.72
CA PRO A 15 -2.33 -19.86 4.65
C PRO A 15 -2.29 -19.16 6.02
N GLN A 16 -2.92 -19.74 7.03
CA GLN A 16 -2.99 -19.23 8.40
C GLN A 16 -1.60 -19.08 9.05
N LEU A 17 -0.59 -19.81 8.56
CA LEU A 17 0.80 -19.70 9.05
C LEU A 17 1.61 -18.62 8.30
N TRP A 18 1.06 -17.98 7.28
CA TRP A 18 1.78 -16.95 6.55
C TRP A 18 1.83 -15.65 7.36
N SER A 19 3.00 -15.02 7.42
CA SER A 19 3.20 -13.76 8.15
C SER A 19 2.27 -12.62 7.69
N VAL A 20 1.79 -12.69 6.45
CA VAL A 20 0.91 -11.68 5.83
C VAL A 20 -0.57 -12.07 5.86
N TYR A 21 -0.93 -13.22 6.42
CA TYR A 21 -2.30 -13.75 6.38
C TYR A 21 -3.33 -12.75 6.88
N ASN A 22 -3.11 -12.18 8.07
CA ASN A 22 -3.99 -11.19 8.67
C ASN A 22 -4.10 -9.92 7.82
N SER A 23 -2.99 -9.44 7.24
CA SER A 23 -3.02 -8.27 6.36
C SER A 23 -3.89 -8.51 5.15
N ILE A 24 -3.85 -9.71 4.57
CA ILE A 24 -4.67 -10.05 3.41
C ILE A 24 -6.16 -10.17 3.79
N GLN A 25 -6.46 -10.87 4.88
CA GLN A 25 -7.82 -10.99 5.42
C GLN A 25 -8.46 -9.62 5.69
N LEU A 26 -7.68 -8.67 6.23
CA LEU A 26 -8.14 -7.32 6.55
C LEU A 26 -8.06 -6.34 5.37
N GLY A 27 -7.59 -6.77 4.20
CA GLY A 27 -7.39 -5.89 3.03
C GLY A 27 -6.35 -4.79 3.24
N ILE A 28 -5.43 -4.98 4.18
CA ILE A 28 -4.35 -4.04 4.51
C ILE A 28 -3.14 -4.33 3.59
N PRO A 29 -2.38 -3.31 3.15
CA PRO A 29 -1.18 -3.52 2.35
C PRO A 29 -0.20 -4.54 2.98
N ARG A 30 0.23 -5.53 2.19
CA ARG A 30 1.21 -6.54 2.60
C ARG A 30 2.64 -6.00 2.76
N THR A 31 2.94 -4.87 2.12
CA THR A 31 4.28 -4.29 2.04
C THR A 31 4.28 -2.84 2.52
N GLN A 32 5.43 -2.35 2.96
CA GLN A 32 5.60 -0.99 3.46
C GLN A 32 5.84 0.07 2.36
N ASN A 33 5.70 -0.29 1.07
CA ASN A 33 5.94 0.60 -0.07
C ASN A 33 5.25 1.96 0.03
N VAL A 34 4.06 2.04 0.63
CA VAL A 34 3.36 3.32 0.83
C VAL A 34 4.11 4.21 1.82
N VAL A 35 4.60 3.63 2.91
CA VAL A 35 5.41 4.32 3.93
C VAL A 35 6.76 4.73 3.34
N GLU A 36 7.43 3.85 2.60
CA GLU A 36 8.69 4.17 1.91
C GLU A 36 8.53 5.30 0.90
N ALA A 37 7.45 5.27 0.10
CA ALA A 37 7.13 6.35 -0.82
C ALA A 37 6.83 7.66 -0.09
N TRP A 38 6.16 7.59 1.06
CA TRP A 38 5.93 8.76 1.92
C TRP A 38 7.24 9.34 2.46
N HIS A 39 8.10 8.51 3.06
CA HIS A 39 9.43 8.93 3.53
C HIS A 39 10.27 9.55 2.41
N ARG A 40 10.30 8.94 1.22
CA ARG A 40 11.04 9.49 0.09
C ARG A 40 10.51 10.86 -0.35
N ARG A 41 9.19 11.06 -0.38
CA ARG A 41 8.61 12.38 -0.66
C ARG A 41 8.97 13.39 0.42
N TRP A 42 8.94 12.97 1.68
CA TRP A 42 9.31 13.80 2.82
C TRP A 42 10.77 14.25 2.74
N GLU A 43 11.70 13.35 2.46
CA GLU A 43 13.12 13.67 2.23
C GLU A 43 13.30 14.72 1.13
N VAL A 44 12.58 14.57 0.01
CA VAL A 44 12.60 15.55 -1.09
C VAL A 44 11.99 16.89 -0.69
N LEU A 45 10.91 16.90 0.08
CA LEU A 45 10.21 18.13 0.51
C LEU A 45 10.97 18.92 1.57
N VAL A 46 11.59 18.22 2.52
CA VAL A 46 12.40 18.82 3.59
C VAL A 46 13.75 19.27 3.03
N GLY A 47 14.29 18.56 2.03
CA GLY A 47 15.22 19.11 1.05
C GLY A 47 16.66 19.32 1.49
N GLU A 48 17.03 19.12 2.76
CA GLU A 48 18.41 19.26 3.25
C GLU A 48 18.74 18.31 4.41
N SER A 49 20.04 18.01 4.59
CA SER A 49 20.52 17.14 5.67
C SER A 49 20.46 17.80 7.07
N HIS A 50 20.33 19.13 7.13
CA HIS A 50 20.32 19.91 8.38
C HIS A 50 19.24 20.99 8.34
N VAL A 51 17.99 20.59 8.46
CA VAL A 51 16.86 21.52 8.48
C VAL A 51 16.61 22.04 9.90
N GLY A 52 16.43 23.35 10.03
CA GLY A 52 16.08 23.97 11.30
C GLY A 52 14.73 23.47 11.84
N LEU A 53 14.61 23.37 13.17
CA LEU A 53 13.43 22.83 13.85
C LEU A 53 12.12 23.47 13.37
N PHE A 54 12.07 24.79 13.23
CA PHE A 54 10.87 25.49 12.76
C PHE A 54 10.47 25.10 11.34
N THR A 55 11.43 24.86 10.46
CA THR A 55 11.16 24.40 9.10
C THR A 55 10.60 22.98 9.10
N ILE A 56 11.12 22.10 9.97
CA ILE A 56 10.55 20.75 10.17
C ILE A 56 9.10 20.85 10.67
N ILE A 57 8.84 21.66 11.70
CA ILE A 57 7.49 21.86 12.24
C ILE A 57 6.53 22.33 11.15
N ASN A 58 6.92 23.34 10.37
CA ASN A 58 6.11 23.86 9.27
C ASN A 58 5.86 22.81 8.18
N ALA A 59 6.86 21.97 7.87
CA ALA A 59 6.71 20.87 6.91
C ALA A 59 5.73 19.81 7.44
N ILE A 60 5.79 19.46 8.73
CA ILE A 60 4.88 18.48 9.34
C ILE A 60 3.45 19.01 9.32
N GLN A 61 3.25 20.28 9.67
CA GLN A 61 1.94 20.92 9.63
C GLN A 61 1.33 20.91 8.22
N ARG A 62 2.15 21.16 7.18
CA ARG A 62 1.70 21.10 5.79
C ARG A 62 1.32 19.69 5.36
N GLU A 63 2.12 18.68 5.72
CA GLU A 63 1.80 17.29 5.42
C GLU A 63 0.50 16.86 6.12
N GLN A 64 0.32 17.24 7.39
CA GLN A 64 -0.91 16.98 8.14
C GLN A 64 -2.13 17.58 7.44
N GLN A 65 -2.07 18.85 7.04
CA GLN A 65 -3.16 19.52 6.31
C GLN A 65 -3.49 18.82 4.99
N GLN A 66 -2.47 18.36 4.25
CA GLN A 66 -2.69 17.62 3.00
C GLN A 66 -3.35 16.26 3.24
N VAL A 67 -2.95 15.55 4.29
CA VAL A 67 -3.53 14.26 4.66
C VAL A 67 -4.99 14.42 5.11
N GLU A 68 -5.29 15.42 5.94
CA GLU A 68 -6.66 15.72 6.37
C GLU A 68 -7.57 16.04 5.19
N LEU A 69 -7.09 16.84 4.22
CA LEU A 69 -7.83 17.10 2.99
C LEU A 69 -8.12 15.82 2.21
N GLN A 70 -7.14 14.91 2.09
CA GLN A 70 -7.34 13.63 1.42
C GLN A 70 -8.36 12.74 2.14
N ILE A 71 -8.35 12.72 3.47
CA ILE A 71 -9.34 12.00 4.28
C ILE A 71 -10.73 12.57 4.04
N GLU A 72 -10.88 13.90 4.04
CA GLU A 72 -12.16 14.57 3.82
C GLU A 72 -12.71 14.28 2.41
N CYS A 73 -11.87 14.35 1.37
CA CYS A 73 -12.24 13.95 0.01
C CYS A 73 -12.72 12.49 -0.04
N ILE A 74 -12.07 11.60 0.70
CA ILE A 74 -12.48 10.19 0.81
C ILE A 74 -13.85 10.07 1.49
N ILE A 75 -14.09 10.77 2.60
CA ILE A 75 -15.34 10.75 3.35
C ILE A 75 -16.49 11.27 2.49
N ARG A 76 -16.24 12.32 1.69
CA ARG A 76 -17.20 12.89 0.73
C ARG A 76 -17.52 11.97 -0.45
N GLY A 77 -16.80 10.86 -0.59
CA GLY A 77 -16.99 9.92 -1.70
C GLY A 77 -16.43 10.43 -3.02
N GLU A 78 -15.43 11.31 -3.00
CA GLU A 78 -14.78 11.74 -4.24
C GLU A 78 -14.21 10.55 -5.02
N GLN A 79 -14.21 10.68 -6.35
CA GLN A 79 -13.72 9.62 -7.22
C GLN A 79 -12.23 9.39 -6.99
N ARG A 80 -11.90 8.20 -6.49
CA ARG A 80 -10.51 7.77 -6.30
C ARG A 80 -9.85 7.47 -7.64
N LYS A 81 -8.53 7.65 -7.71
CA LYS A 81 -7.73 7.21 -8.86
C LYS A 81 -7.98 5.71 -9.08
N LYS A 82 -8.37 5.35 -10.31
CA LYS A 82 -8.63 3.96 -10.68
C LYS A 82 -7.37 3.12 -10.49
N GLN A 83 -7.48 2.02 -9.75
CA GLN A 83 -6.40 1.04 -9.67
C GLN A 83 -6.26 0.32 -11.01
N LYS A 84 -5.03 0.00 -11.41
CA LYS A 84 -4.81 -0.77 -12.65
C LYS A 84 -5.40 -2.17 -12.49
N LYS A 85 -6.07 -2.65 -13.55
CA LYS A 85 -6.76 -3.95 -13.57
C LYS A 85 -5.89 -5.12 -13.12
N VAL A 86 -4.62 -5.14 -13.55
CA VAL A 86 -3.64 -6.18 -13.18
C VAL A 86 -3.47 -6.31 -11.66
N TRP A 87 -3.52 -5.21 -10.92
CA TRP A 87 -3.39 -5.24 -9.45
C TRP A 87 -4.64 -5.79 -8.78
N ILE A 88 -5.82 -5.43 -9.29
CA ILE A 88 -7.11 -5.94 -8.82
C ILE A 88 -7.19 -7.46 -9.06
N GLU A 89 -6.86 -7.89 -10.27
CA GLU A 89 -6.84 -9.32 -10.63
C GLU A 89 -5.83 -10.10 -9.79
N ARG A 90 -4.66 -9.53 -9.50
CA ARG A 90 -3.69 -10.13 -8.58
C ARG A 90 -4.27 -10.32 -7.18
N GLU A 91 -4.94 -9.31 -6.63
CA GLU A 91 -5.52 -9.38 -5.28
C GLU A 91 -6.61 -10.44 -5.20
N ASN A 92 -7.52 -10.48 -6.18
CA ASN A 92 -8.58 -11.48 -6.26
C ASN A 92 -8.03 -12.91 -6.29
N ARG A 93 -6.92 -13.13 -7.00
CA ARG A 93 -6.25 -14.45 -7.04
C ARG A 93 -5.64 -14.84 -5.70
N ILE A 94 -5.10 -13.87 -4.95
CA ILE A 94 -4.55 -14.13 -3.62
C ILE A 94 -5.69 -14.44 -2.64
N MET A 95 -6.80 -13.70 -2.71
CA MET A 95 -7.99 -13.95 -1.89
C MET A 95 -8.61 -15.33 -2.16
N SER A 96 -8.64 -15.79 -3.41
CA SER A 96 -9.08 -17.15 -3.75
C SER A 96 -8.25 -18.20 -2.99
N ILE A 97 -6.92 -18.08 -3.03
CA ILE A 97 -6.02 -19.06 -2.38
C ILE A 97 -6.19 -19.11 -0.86
N ILE A 98 -6.62 -18.00 -0.24
CA ILE A 98 -6.81 -17.91 1.21
C ILE A 98 -8.16 -18.47 1.65
N ASN A 99 -9.17 -18.39 0.78
CA ASN A 99 -10.52 -18.85 1.04
C ASN A 99 -10.76 -20.30 0.57
N ASP A 100 -9.85 -20.85 -0.23
CA ASP A 100 -9.78 -22.27 -0.61
C ASP A 100 -9.28 -23.13 0.58
#